data_AF-A0A833FV92-F1
#
_entry.id   AF-A0A833FV92-F1
#
_cell.length_a   1.000
_cell.length_b   1.000
_cell.length_c   1.000
_cell.angle_alpha   90.00
_cell.angle_beta   90.00
_cell.angle_gamma   90.00
#
_symmetry.space_group_name_H-M   'P 1'
#
loop_
_entity.id
_entity.type
_entity.pdbx_description
1 polymer ?
#
loop_
_entity_poly.entity_id
_entity_poly.type
_entity_poly.pdbx_seq_one_letter_code
_entity_poly.pdbx_strand_id
1 'polypeptide(L)'
;LVLALQCGGSDGYSGITANPALGEAADILVRHGGTAVLSETPEIYGAEHLLTRRAATREVGEKLVRIIKWWEEYCARNGGSMDNNPSPGNKAGGLTTILEKSLGAAAKGGTTTMRAVYNYAERVSAKGFVYMDTPGYDPVGATGQVAGGCNVLCFTTGRGSAYGCKPTPSIKLATNSDIYRRMIEDMDINCGDILDGVSLKDKGSEIFELILKVASGERTKSEHLGYGDNEFVPWQIGATM
;
A
#
# COMPACT_ATOMS: atom_id res chain seq x y z
N LEU A 1 9.08 1.23 -14.44
CA LEU A 1 8.22 0.47 -13.50
C LEU A 1 7.26 1.44 -12.81
N VAL A 2 6.02 1.01 -12.63
CA VAL A 2 4.99 1.71 -11.85
C VAL A 2 4.58 0.76 -10.73
N LEU A 3 5.08 1.02 -9.53
CA LEU A 3 4.94 0.16 -8.36
C LEU A 3 3.72 0.57 -7.54
N ALA A 4 2.81 -0.36 -7.32
CA ALA A 4 1.71 -0.21 -6.36
C ALA A 4 2.18 -0.53 -4.94
N LEU A 5 1.80 0.32 -3.99
CA LEU A 5 2.05 0.15 -2.56
C LEU A 5 0.71 -0.08 -1.87
N GLN A 6 0.52 -1.25 -1.26
CA GLN A 6 -0.72 -1.66 -0.59
C GLN A 6 -0.46 -2.24 0.80
N CYS A 7 -1.45 -2.13 1.68
CA CYS A 7 -1.55 -2.95 2.88
C CYS A 7 -2.62 -4.02 2.68
N GLY A 8 -2.56 -5.05 3.51
CA GLY A 8 -3.69 -5.92 3.76
C GLY A 8 -4.02 -5.96 5.24
N GLY A 9 -3.91 -7.15 5.83
CA GLY A 9 -4.04 -7.33 7.28
C GLY A 9 -2.90 -6.67 8.06
N SER A 10 -2.99 -5.37 8.32
CA SER A 10 -2.04 -4.60 9.13
C SER A 10 -2.05 -5.04 10.60
N ASP A 11 -0.91 -4.88 11.26
CA ASP A 11 -0.64 -5.15 12.66
C ASP A 11 0.23 -4.04 13.28
N GLY A 12 0.54 -4.14 14.57
CA GLY A 12 1.39 -3.17 15.27
C GLY A 12 2.83 -3.10 14.74
N TYR A 13 3.32 -4.15 14.06
CA TYR A 13 4.66 -4.16 13.47
C TYR A 13 4.73 -3.45 12.12
N SER A 14 3.59 -3.30 11.43
CA SER A 14 3.52 -2.78 10.06
C SER A 14 4.24 -1.43 9.90
N GLY A 15 3.98 -0.49 10.82
CA GLY A 15 4.53 0.86 10.79
C GLY A 15 6.01 0.97 11.19
N ILE A 16 6.62 -0.09 11.72
CA ILE A 16 8.01 -0.09 12.20
C ILE A 16 8.91 -1.09 11.44
N THR A 17 8.34 -1.91 10.56
CA THR A 17 9.06 -2.93 9.77
C THR A 17 8.81 -2.79 8.26
N ALA A 18 7.81 -3.50 7.72
CA ALA A 18 7.58 -3.63 6.28
C ALA A 18 7.24 -2.30 5.61
N ASN A 19 6.43 -1.44 6.23
CA ASN A 19 6.03 -0.18 5.61
C ASN A 19 7.20 0.79 5.43
N PRO A 20 8.02 1.10 6.45
CA PRO A 20 9.20 1.95 6.25
C PRO A 20 10.26 1.31 5.34
N ALA A 21 10.45 -0.01 5.39
CA ALA A 21 11.37 -0.69 4.47
C ALA A 21 10.90 -0.63 3.00
N LEU A 22 9.59 -0.78 2.77
CA LEU A 22 8.98 -0.57 1.46
C LEU A 22 9.11 0.90 1.02
N GLY A 23 9.04 1.85 1.96
CA GLY A 23 9.33 3.26 1.71
C GLY A 23 10.75 3.51 1.21
N GLU A 24 11.76 2.85 1.78
CA GLU A 24 13.15 2.90 1.29
C GLU A 24 13.25 2.34 -0.14
N ALA A 25 12.62 1.19 -0.40
CA ALA A 25 12.58 0.60 -1.75
C ALA A 25 11.88 1.52 -2.77
N ALA A 26 10.79 2.17 -2.37
CA ALA A 26 10.08 3.14 -3.19
C ALA A 26 10.95 4.36 -3.53
N ASP A 27 11.71 4.89 -2.57
CA ASP A 27 12.63 6.00 -2.82
C ASP A 27 13.79 5.59 -3.74
N ILE A 28 14.34 4.38 -3.61
CA ILE A 28 15.33 3.84 -4.55
C ILE A 28 14.73 3.77 -5.96
N LEU A 29 13.53 3.20 -6.12
CA LEU A 29 12.84 3.11 -7.39
C LEU A 29 12.61 4.49 -8.04
N VAL A 30 12.19 5.47 -7.24
CA VAL A 30 11.99 6.86 -7.70
C VAL A 30 13.30 7.49 -8.17
N ARG A 31 14.42 7.26 -7.48
CA ARG A 31 15.76 7.73 -7.91
C ARG A 31 16.18 7.15 -9.26
N HIS A 32 15.73 5.93 -9.59
CA HIS A 32 15.95 5.29 -10.88
C HIS A 32 14.88 5.65 -11.95
N GLY A 33 14.06 6.67 -11.71
CA GLY A 33 13.06 7.16 -12.68
C GLY A 33 11.77 6.34 -12.74
N GLY A 34 11.56 5.44 -11.78
CA GLY A 34 10.29 4.75 -11.60
C GLY A 34 9.20 5.63 -10.99
N THR A 35 8.01 5.05 -10.88
CA THR A 35 6.86 5.67 -10.20
C THR A 35 6.42 4.77 -9.05
N ALA A 36 6.26 5.31 -7.85
CA ALA A 36 5.70 4.60 -6.70
C ALA A 36 4.33 5.21 -6.36
N VAL A 37 3.30 4.36 -6.25
CA VAL A 37 1.90 4.76 -6.10
C VAL A 37 1.41 4.29 -4.73
N LEU A 38 1.21 5.24 -3.81
CA LEU A 38 0.50 4.98 -2.56
C LEU A 38 -1.00 5.23 -2.74
N SER A 39 -1.83 4.43 -2.08
CA SER A 39 -3.29 4.52 -2.17
C SER A 39 -3.93 4.32 -0.79
N GLU A 40 -5.16 3.77 -0.75
CA GLU A 40 -5.88 3.44 0.49
C GLU A 40 -6.23 4.68 1.31
N THR A 41 -7.06 5.58 0.75
CA THR A 41 -7.38 6.87 1.38
C THR A 41 -7.92 6.78 2.80
N PRO A 42 -8.81 5.83 3.13
CA PRO A 42 -9.22 5.63 4.51
C PRO A 42 -8.10 5.22 5.46
N GLU A 43 -6.94 4.77 4.97
CA GLU A 43 -5.81 4.37 5.78
C GLU A 43 -4.81 5.49 6.07
N ILE A 44 -4.96 6.68 5.50
CA ILE A 44 -4.08 7.82 5.81
C ILE A 44 -4.81 8.91 6.60
N TYR A 45 -6.06 8.66 7.02
CA TYR A 45 -6.89 9.63 7.72
C TYR A 45 -6.24 10.08 9.03
N GLY A 46 -6.07 11.40 9.18
CA GLY A 46 -5.36 12.04 10.29
C GLY A 46 -3.83 12.13 10.11
N ALA A 47 -3.25 11.45 9.13
CA ALA A 47 -1.83 11.52 8.79
C ALA A 47 -1.56 12.19 7.43
N GLU A 48 -2.58 12.69 6.74
CA GLU A 48 -2.45 13.29 5.40
C GLU A 48 -1.52 14.51 5.38
N HIS A 49 -1.38 15.18 6.52
CA HIS A 49 -0.46 16.30 6.69
C HIS A 49 1.01 15.90 6.47
N LEU A 50 1.37 14.63 6.64
CA LEU A 50 2.71 14.12 6.31
C LEU A 50 2.95 14.07 4.80
N LEU A 51 1.90 13.81 4.02
CA LEU A 51 1.94 13.76 2.56
C LEU A 51 1.81 15.17 1.95
N THR A 52 0.92 16.01 2.47
CA THR A 52 0.71 17.37 1.94
C THR A 52 1.90 18.29 2.19
N ARG A 53 2.62 18.14 3.32
CA ARG A 53 3.86 18.89 3.60
C ARG A 53 4.95 18.69 2.55
N ARG A 54 4.93 17.57 1.83
CA ARG A 54 5.89 17.24 0.77
C ARG A 54 5.28 17.22 -0.62
N ALA A 55 4.11 17.83 -0.81
CA ALA A 55 3.50 18.00 -2.11
C ALA A 55 4.36 18.89 -3.01
N ALA A 56 4.48 18.54 -4.29
CA ALA A 56 5.28 19.29 -5.26
C ALA A 56 4.75 20.72 -5.47
N THR A 57 3.43 20.89 -5.37
CA THR A 57 2.77 22.20 -5.42
C THR A 57 1.60 22.22 -4.43
N ARG A 58 1.10 23.43 -4.16
CA ARG A 58 -0.09 23.62 -3.32
C ARG A 58 -1.30 22.90 -3.90
N GLU A 59 -1.49 22.95 -5.22
CA GLU A 59 -2.62 22.34 -5.92
C GLU A 59 -2.64 20.82 -5.76
N VAL A 60 -1.46 20.18 -5.77
CA VAL A 60 -1.31 18.74 -5.52
C VAL A 60 -1.72 18.41 -4.08
N GLY A 61 -1.25 19.16 -3.09
CA GLY A 61 -1.63 18.98 -1.69
C GLY A 61 -3.13 19.21 -1.45
N GLU A 62 -3.70 20.26 -2.03
CA GLU A 62 -5.13 20.56 -1.93
C GLU A 62 -6.00 19.50 -2.63
N LYS A 63 -5.52 18.87 -3.71
CA LYS A 63 -6.24 17.75 -4.34
C LYS A 63 -6.40 16.58 -3.37
N LEU A 64 -5.36 16.21 -2.63
CA LEU A 64 -5.44 15.17 -1.60
C LEU A 64 -6.42 15.53 -0.48
N VAL A 65 -6.36 16.77 0.03
CA VAL A 65 -7.28 17.23 1.07
C VAL A 65 -8.75 17.20 0.60
N ARG A 66 -9.03 17.56 -0.66
CA ARG A 66 -10.39 17.47 -1.23
C ARG A 66 -10.90 16.03 -1.29
N ILE A 67 -10.04 15.08 -1.65
CA ILE A 67 -10.38 13.65 -1.67
C ILE A 67 -10.73 13.16 -0.26
N ILE A 68 -9.97 13.55 0.76
CA ILE A 68 -10.25 13.15 2.15
C ILE A 68 -11.61 13.70 2.62
N LYS A 69 -11.90 14.98 2.34
CA LYS A 69 -13.22 15.57 2.66
C LYS A 69 -14.36 14.85 1.95
N TRP A 70 -14.15 14.46 0.68
CA TRP A 70 -15.12 13.66 -0.04
C TRP A 70 -15.38 12.31 0.64
N TRP A 71 -14.33 11.65 1.16
CA TRP A 71 -14.47 10.42 1.94
C TRP A 71 -15.19 10.61 3.27
N GLU A 72 -14.96 11.70 3.99
CA GLU A 72 -15.72 12.05 5.20
C GLU A 72 -17.22 12.16 4.90
N GLU A 73 -17.58 12.88 3.83
CA GLU A 73 -18.96 13.01 3.37
C GLU A 73 -19.54 11.67 2.90
N TYR A 74 -18.78 10.87 2.16
CA TYR A 74 -19.19 9.56 1.67
C TYR A 74 -19.50 8.61 2.82
N CYS A 75 -18.62 8.53 3.82
CA CYS A 75 -18.84 7.73 5.02
C CYS A 75 -20.09 8.20 5.78
N ALA A 76 -20.23 9.51 6.02
CA ALA A 76 -21.37 10.07 6.75
C ALA A 76 -22.71 9.76 6.07
N ARG A 77 -22.79 9.86 4.73
CA ARG A 77 -24.00 9.53 3.96
C ARG A 77 -24.41 8.06 4.05
N ASN A 78 -23.47 7.17 4.37
CA ASN A 78 -23.69 5.73 4.54
C ASN A 78 -23.74 5.29 6.01
N GLY A 79 -23.87 6.23 6.95
CA GLY A 79 -23.94 5.93 8.39
C GLY A 79 -22.62 5.44 9.00
N GLY A 80 -21.50 5.66 8.33
CA GLY A 80 -20.16 5.32 8.79
C GLY A 80 -19.33 6.56 9.17
N SER A 81 -18.15 6.30 9.71
CA SER A 81 -17.11 7.30 9.98
C SER A 81 -15.77 6.81 9.43
N MET A 82 -14.90 7.74 9.04
CA MET A 82 -13.51 7.43 8.66
C MET A 82 -12.73 6.79 9.83
N ASP A 83 -13.09 7.12 11.06
CA ASP A 83 -12.53 6.53 12.30
C ASP A 83 -12.92 5.06 12.53
N ASN A 84 -13.82 4.49 11.71
CA ASN A 84 -14.17 3.06 11.80
C ASN A 84 -13.02 2.13 11.37
N ASN A 85 -11.95 2.68 10.81
CA ASN A 85 -10.66 2.02 10.60
C ASN A 85 -9.76 2.38 11.78
N PRO A 86 -9.02 1.48 12.47
CA PRO A 86 -8.69 0.09 12.14
C PRO A 86 -9.86 -0.89 12.20
N SER A 87 -9.86 -1.87 11.28
CA SER A 87 -10.80 -3.01 11.31
C SER A 87 -10.67 -3.86 12.58
N PRO A 88 -11.65 -4.70 12.94
CA PRO A 88 -11.53 -5.62 14.09
C PRO A 88 -10.29 -6.51 14.03
N GLY A 89 -9.89 -6.95 12.83
CA GLY A 89 -8.65 -7.69 12.62
C GLY A 89 -7.41 -6.84 12.92
N ASN A 90 -7.37 -5.59 12.47
CA ASN A 90 -6.24 -4.71 12.78
C ASN A 90 -6.12 -4.43 14.29
N LYS A 91 -7.25 -4.23 14.99
CA LYS A 91 -7.29 -4.06 16.45
C LYS A 91 -6.73 -5.27 17.19
N ALA A 92 -7.13 -6.48 16.80
CA ALA A 92 -6.57 -7.71 17.34
C ALA A 92 -5.08 -7.91 16.97
N GLY A 93 -4.58 -7.22 15.94
CA GLY A 93 -3.17 -7.18 15.56
C GLY A 93 -2.34 -6.11 16.27
N GLY A 94 -2.94 -5.35 17.19
CA GLY A 94 -2.23 -4.36 18.02
C GLY A 94 -2.36 -2.89 17.58
N LEU A 95 -3.17 -2.58 16.56
CA LEU A 95 -3.45 -1.19 16.17
C LEU A 95 -4.67 -0.66 16.93
N THR A 96 -4.47 0.33 17.82
CA THR A 96 -5.53 0.79 18.72
C THR A 96 -6.34 1.96 18.15
N THR A 97 -5.70 2.81 17.34
CA THR A 97 -6.33 4.00 16.75
C THR A 97 -6.12 4.10 15.24
N ILE A 98 -6.97 4.89 14.57
CA ILE A 98 -6.76 5.24 13.16
C ILE A 98 -5.43 5.95 12.96
N LEU A 99 -5.06 6.86 13.87
CA LEU A 99 -3.83 7.62 13.77
C LEU A 99 -2.59 6.73 13.75
N GLU A 100 -2.52 5.71 14.62
CA GLU A 100 -1.42 4.74 14.63
C GLU A 100 -1.30 4.01 13.29
N LYS A 101 -2.43 3.55 12.74
CA LYS A 101 -2.47 2.89 11.43
C LYS A 101 -2.03 3.86 10.33
N SER A 102 -2.51 5.08 10.36
CA SER A 102 -2.24 6.10 9.34
C SER A 102 -0.79 6.55 9.28
N LEU A 103 -0.13 6.68 10.43
CA LEU A 103 1.31 6.95 10.50
C LEU A 103 2.10 5.82 9.83
N GLY A 104 1.74 4.57 10.12
CA GLY A 104 2.36 3.40 9.52
C GLY A 104 2.09 3.31 8.01
N ALA A 105 0.86 3.58 7.56
CA ALA A 105 0.48 3.51 6.15
C ALA A 105 1.22 4.57 5.31
N ALA A 106 1.34 5.79 5.81
CA ALA A 106 2.05 6.88 5.13
C ALA A 106 3.54 6.56 4.89
N ALA A 107 4.18 5.78 5.77
CA ALA A 107 5.59 5.41 5.66
C ALA A 107 5.91 4.60 4.39
N LYS A 108 4.93 3.86 3.82
CA LYS A 108 5.10 3.12 2.56
C LYS A 108 5.50 4.03 1.41
N GLY A 109 5.04 5.28 1.43
CA GLY A 109 5.33 6.27 0.38
C GLY A 109 6.76 6.80 0.38
N GLY A 110 7.66 6.30 1.23
CA GLY A 110 9.05 6.76 1.33
C GLY A 110 9.14 8.19 1.82
N THR A 111 10.15 8.94 1.39
CA THR A 111 10.45 10.32 1.81
C THR A 111 10.44 11.33 0.67
N THR A 112 10.36 10.86 -0.58
CA THR A 112 10.38 11.71 -1.77
C THR A 112 9.13 12.59 -1.94
N THR A 113 9.28 13.67 -2.73
CA THR A 113 8.21 14.64 -3.02
C THR A 113 7.00 13.99 -3.70
N MET A 114 5.79 14.26 -3.19
CA MET A 114 4.53 13.82 -3.82
C MET A 114 4.25 14.65 -5.07
N ARG A 115 4.41 14.04 -6.25
CA ARG A 115 4.37 14.71 -7.56
C ARG A 115 2.96 14.89 -8.11
N ALA A 116 2.05 13.97 -7.81
CA ALA A 116 0.70 13.99 -8.32
C ALA A 116 -0.25 13.23 -7.40
N VAL A 117 -1.54 13.56 -7.53
CA VAL A 117 -2.65 12.86 -6.89
C VAL A 117 -3.63 12.49 -7.99
N TYR A 118 -4.07 11.23 -8.04
CA TYR A 118 -4.95 10.65 -9.05
C TYR A 118 -6.25 10.19 -8.41
N ASN A 119 -7.35 10.24 -9.16
CA ASN A 119 -8.60 9.59 -8.76
C ASN A 119 -8.50 8.06 -8.98
N TYR A 120 -9.47 7.30 -8.46
CA TYR A 120 -9.55 5.86 -8.65
C TYR A 120 -9.41 5.45 -10.13
N ALA A 121 -8.45 4.56 -10.42
CA ALA A 121 -8.13 4.06 -11.76
C ALA A 121 -7.76 5.12 -12.81
N GLU A 122 -7.52 6.38 -12.40
CA GLU A 122 -7.01 7.41 -13.31
C GLU A 122 -5.59 7.03 -13.78
N ARG A 123 -5.32 7.16 -15.09
CA ARG A 123 -4.04 6.75 -15.68
C ARG A 123 -2.88 7.53 -15.07
N VAL A 124 -1.96 6.81 -14.44
CA VAL A 124 -0.76 7.39 -13.85
C VAL A 124 0.19 7.86 -14.96
N SER A 125 0.48 9.15 -14.98
CA SER A 125 1.29 9.81 -16.01
C SER A 125 2.59 10.42 -15.48
N ALA A 126 2.63 10.79 -14.20
CA ALA A 126 3.79 11.40 -13.55
C ALA A 126 4.81 10.34 -13.11
N LYS A 127 6.07 10.77 -13.05
CA LYS A 127 7.19 10.00 -12.48
C LYS A 127 7.43 10.41 -11.03
N GLY A 128 8.05 9.52 -10.25
CA GLY A 128 8.32 9.75 -8.83
C GLY A 128 7.22 9.21 -7.90
N PHE A 129 7.17 9.71 -6.67
CA PHE A 129 6.13 9.36 -5.72
C PHE A 129 4.81 10.05 -6.09
N VAL A 130 3.74 9.27 -6.23
CA VAL A 130 2.39 9.76 -6.53
C VAL A 130 1.38 9.07 -5.63
N TYR A 131 0.20 9.67 -5.51
CA TYR A 131 -0.90 9.15 -4.74
C TYR A 131 -2.10 8.82 -5.65
N MET A 132 -2.80 7.73 -5.42
CA MET A 132 -4.06 7.41 -6.10
C MET A 132 -5.15 7.13 -5.07
N ASP A 133 -6.28 7.83 -5.20
CA ASP A 133 -7.45 7.60 -4.38
C ASP A 133 -8.04 6.22 -4.61
N THR A 134 -8.12 5.41 -3.55
CA THR A 134 -8.79 4.12 -3.54
C THR A 134 -9.42 3.83 -2.19
N PRO A 135 -10.43 2.93 -2.13
CA PRO A 135 -10.84 2.30 -0.88
C PRO A 135 -9.69 1.53 -0.23
N GLY A 136 -9.81 1.27 1.07
CA GLY A 136 -8.86 0.44 1.83
C GLY A 136 -9.20 -1.06 1.86
N TYR A 137 -10.15 -1.53 1.03
CA TYR A 137 -10.42 -2.96 0.89
C TYR A 137 -9.51 -3.54 -0.21
N ASP A 138 -8.64 -4.48 0.17
CA ASP A 138 -7.48 -4.91 -0.60
C ASP A 138 -7.76 -5.17 -2.09
N PRO A 139 -8.75 -6.02 -2.47
CA PRO A 139 -9.01 -6.32 -3.89
C PRO A 139 -9.44 -5.09 -4.68
N VAL A 140 -10.23 -4.21 -4.07
CA VAL A 140 -10.74 -3.01 -4.73
C VAL A 140 -9.66 -1.94 -4.83
N GLY A 141 -8.87 -1.76 -3.76
CA GLY A 141 -7.75 -0.82 -3.73
C GLY A 141 -6.70 -1.14 -4.80
N ALA A 142 -6.23 -2.38 -4.80
CA ALA A 142 -5.26 -2.87 -5.77
C ALA A 142 -5.79 -2.83 -7.21
N THR A 143 -7.07 -3.15 -7.43
CA THR A 143 -7.69 -3.05 -8.77
C THR A 143 -7.60 -1.64 -9.33
N GLY A 144 -7.87 -0.61 -8.51
CA GLY A 144 -7.71 0.79 -8.91
C GLY A 144 -6.29 1.10 -9.37
N GLN A 145 -5.29 0.69 -8.61
CA GLN A 145 -3.87 0.90 -8.94
C GLN A 145 -3.45 0.18 -10.22
N VAL A 146 -3.84 -1.08 -10.38
CA VAL A 146 -3.54 -1.87 -11.59
C VAL A 146 -4.22 -1.27 -12.81
N ALA A 147 -5.51 -0.91 -12.71
CA ALA A 147 -6.25 -0.24 -13.78
C ALA A 147 -5.64 1.13 -14.14
N GLY A 148 -5.08 1.86 -13.16
CA GLY A 148 -4.35 3.10 -13.41
C GLY A 148 -2.94 2.92 -13.98
N GLY A 149 -2.45 1.68 -14.13
CA GLY A 149 -1.22 1.33 -14.84
C GLY A 149 -0.09 0.79 -13.97
N CYS A 150 -0.33 0.43 -12.72
CA CYS A 150 0.68 -0.25 -11.89
C CYS A 150 0.96 -1.66 -12.42
N ASN A 151 2.24 -1.99 -12.59
CA ASN A 151 2.68 -3.23 -13.23
C ASN A 151 3.51 -4.17 -12.33
N VAL A 152 3.77 -3.75 -11.09
CA VAL A 152 4.23 -4.59 -9.98
C VAL A 152 3.53 -4.08 -8.72
N LEU A 153 3.14 -4.97 -7.82
CA LEU A 153 2.49 -4.62 -6.56
C LEU A 153 3.30 -5.15 -5.37
N CYS A 154 3.52 -4.31 -4.37
CA CYS A 154 4.03 -4.72 -3.06
C CYS A 154 2.90 -4.65 -2.02
N PHE A 155 2.71 -5.74 -1.31
CA PHE A 155 1.60 -5.94 -0.39
C PHE A 155 2.11 -6.28 1.01
N THR A 156 1.97 -5.35 1.96
CA THR A 156 2.42 -5.58 3.34
C THR A 156 1.32 -6.24 4.16
N THR A 157 1.67 -7.28 4.93
CA THR A 157 0.69 -7.95 5.81
C THR A 157 1.33 -8.51 7.07
N GLY A 158 0.67 -8.29 8.20
CA GLY A 158 1.01 -8.84 9.51
C GLY A 158 0.04 -9.88 10.04
N ARG A 159 -0.99 -10.21 9.24
CA ARG A 159 -2.01 -11.20 9.59
C ARG A 159 -2.16 -12.31 8.55
N GLY A 160 -1.27 -12.37 7.56
CA GLY A 160 -1.27 -13.44 6.57
C GLY A 160 -2.40 -13.32 5.54
N SER A 161 -2.71 -12.11 5.07
CA SER A 161 -3.67 -11.97 3.97
C SER A 161 -3.09 -12.63 2.71
N ALA A 162 -3.77 -13.67 2.25
CA ALA A 162 -3.40 -14.48 1.09
C ALA A 162 -3.78 -13.77 -0.22
N TYR A 163 -3.30 -12.55 -0.41
CA TYR A 163 -3.61 -11.73 -1.58
C TYR A 163 -2.77 -12.14 -2.80
N GLY A 164 -3.37 -12.06 -3.97
CA GLY A 164 -2.70 -12.06 -5.28
C GLY A 164 -3.51 -11.20 -6.24
N CYS A 165 -2.92 -10.74 -7.33
CA CYS A 165 -3.63 -9.93 -8.32
C CYS A 165 -3.30 -10.44 -9.73
N LYS A 166 -4.29 -10.89 -10.49
CA LYS A 166 -4.13 -11.03 -11.95
C LYS A 166 -4.73 -9.78 -12.60
N PRO A 167 -3.99 -9.07 -13.48
CA PRO A 167 -2.79 -9.51 -14.20
C PRO A 167 -1.42 -9.10 -13.59
N THR A 168 -1.37 -8.44 -12.43
CA THR A 168 -0.13 -7.79 -11.93
C THR A 168 0.57 -8.61 -10.81
N PRO A 169 1.84 -9.00 -10.98
CA PRO A 169 2.55 -9.78 -9.96
C PRO A 169 2.58 -9.04 -8.62
N SER A 170 2.32 -9.77 -7.54
CA SER A 170 2.14 -9.25 -6.19
C SER A 170 3.17 -9.84 -5.25
N ILE A 171 4.08 -9.00 -4.76
CA ILE A 171 5.14 -9.32 -3.81
C ILE A 171 4.59 -9.12 -2.39
N LYS A 172 4.55 -10.18 -1.59
CA LYS A 172 4.07 -10.14 -0.21
C LYS A 172 5.20 -9.96 0.79
N LEU A 173 5.05 -8.93 1.62
CA LEU A 173 6.01 -8.52 2.63
C LEU A 173 5.40 -8.78 4.02
N ALA A 174 5.93 -9.80 4.72
CA ALA A 174 5.49 -10.12 6.07
C ALA A 174 6.04 -9.10 7.07
N THR A 175 5.17 -8.48 7.87
CA THR A 175 5.58 -7.45 8.86
C THR A 175 6.25 -8.05 10.09
N ASN A 176 6.08 -9.35 10.34
CA ASN A 176 6.68 -10.03 11.48
C ASN A 176 7.15 -11.44 11.09
N SER A 177 8.23 -11.89 11.75
CA SER A 177 8.89 -13.16 11.43
C SER A 177 8.02 -14.38 11.79
N ASP A 178 7.02 -14.25 12.67
CA ASP A 178 6.11 -15.35 13.00
C ASP A 178 5.18 -15.69 11.83
N ILE A 179 4.51 -14.70 11.25
CA ILE A 179 3.70 -14.88 10.04
C ILE A 179 4.55 -15.36 8.88
N TYR A 180 5.74 -14.79 8.68
CA TYR A 180 6.64 -15.25 7.62
C TYR A 180 6.94 -16.74 7.73
N ARG A 181 7.28 -17.25 8.92
CA ARG A 181 7.59 -18.67 9.13
C ARG A 181 6.37 -19.56 8.94
N ARG A 182 5.19 -19.13 9.40
CA ARG A 182 3.94 -19.91 9.27
C ARG A 182 3.42 -19.97 7.84
N MET A 183 3.69 -18.94 7.04
CA MET A 183 3.20 -18.79 5.68
C MET A 183 4.36 -18.63 4.70
N ILE A 184 5.45 -19.37 4.91
CA ILE A 184 6.66 -19.24 4.08
C ILE A 184 6.41 -19.57 2.61
N GLU A 185 5.40 -20.39 2.31
CA GLU A 185 4.99 -20.71 0.94
C GLU A 185 4.28 -19.55 0.25
N ASP A 186 3.78 -18.57 1.02
CA ASP A 186 3.01 -17.43 0.52
C ASP A 186 3.76 -16.09 0.64
N MET A 187 4.61 -15.91 1.66
CA MET A 187 5.29 -14.65 1.95
C MET A 187 6.64 -14.54 1.24
N ASP A 188 6.82 -13.56 0.35
CA ASP A 188 8.05 -13.41 -0.43
C ASP A 188 9.23 -12.91 0.40
N ILE A 189 9.03 -11.89 1.25
CA ILE A 189 10.07 -11.31 2.11
C ILE A 189 9.64 -11.29 3.58
N ASN A 190 10.58 -11.61 4.46
CA ASN A 190 10.46 -11.35 5.90
C ASN A 190 10.96 -9.94 6.21
N CYS A 191 10.10 -9.04 6.67
CA CYS A 191 10.52 -7.74 7.21
C CYS A 191 10.61 -7.76 8.74
N GLY A 192 10.19 -8.84 9.40
CA GLY A 192 10.25 -8.95 10.86
C GLY A 192 11.67 -9.07 11.42
N ASP A 193 12.63 -9.49 10.60
CA ASP A 193 14.06 -9.55 10.96
C ASP A 193 14.69 -8.16 11.14
N ILE A 194 13.99 -7.08 10.79
CA ILE A 194 14.34 -5.72 11.21
C ILE A 194 14.38 -5.61 12.73
N LEU A 195 13.45 -6.29 13.42
CA LEU A 195 13.42 -6.33 14.89
C LEU A 195 14.57 -7.15 15.48
N ASP A 196 15.19 -8.01 14.66
CA ASP A 196 16.36 -8.82 15.01
C ASP A 196 17.69 -8.13 14.63
N GLY A 197 17.63 -6.90 14.08
CA GLY A 197 18.80 -6.05 13.84
C GLY A 197 19.11 -5.72 12.38
N VAL A 198 18.33 -6.22 11.42
CA VAL A 198 18.47 -5.81 10.00
C VAL A 198 18.08 -4.34 9.85
N SER A 199 18.91 -3.54 9.17
CA SER A 199 18.60 -2.12 8.99
C SER A 199 17.47 -1.93 7.98
N LEU A 200 16.68 -0.86 8.13
CA LEU A 200 15.64 -0.47 7.16
C LEU A 200 16.21 -0.29 5.75
N LYS A 201 17.43 0.24 5.64
CA LYS A 201 18.12 0.47 4.37
C LYS A 201 18.47 -0.83 3.66
N ASP A 202 18.99 -1.81 4.41
CA ASP A 202 19.33 -3.13 3.86
C ASP A 202 18.07 -3.87 3.45
N LYS A 203 17.02 -3.85 4.29
CA LYS A 203 15.72 -4.44 3.95
C LYS A 203 15.06 -3.75 2.75
N GLY A 204 15.15 -2.43 2.64
CA GLY A 204 14.66 -1.67 1.49
C GLY A 204 15.39 -2.04 0.19
N SER A 205 16.69 -2.30 0.29
CA SER A 205 17.51 -2.76 -0.84
C SER A 205 17.13 -4.18 -1.26
N GLU A 206 16.89 -5.10 -0.31
CA GLU A 206 16.37 -6.44 -0.58
C GLU A 206 15.01 -6.41 -1.29
N ILE A 207 14.07 -5.58 -0.81
CA ILE A 207 12.76 -5.38 -1.42
C ILE A 207 12.91 -4.84 -2.86
N PHE A 208 13.77 -3.84 -3.06
CA PHE A 208 14.02 -3.26 -4.38
C PHE A 208 14.59 -4.28 -5.37
N GLU A 209 15.58 -5.09 -4.96
CA GLU A 209 16.13 -6.14 -5.80
C GLU A 209 15.09 -7.19 -6.20
N LEU A 210 14.20 -7.59 -5.27
CA LEU A 210 13.10 -8.49 -5.60
C LEU A 210 12.10 -7.85 -6.57
N ILE A 211 11.76 -6.57 -6.40
CA ILE A 211 10.92 -5.83 -7.34
C ILE A 211 11.50 -5.90 -8.76
N LEU A 212 12.81 -5.73 -8.92
CA LEU A 212 13.48 -5.81 -10.23
C LEU A 212 13.43 -7.22 -10.82
N LYS A 213 13.67 -8.26 -10.01
CA LYS A 213 13.58 -9.66 -10.43
C LYS A 213 12.18 -10.01 -10.93
N VAL A 214 11.16 -9.64 -10.17
CA VAL A 214 9.76 -9.89 -10.51
C VAL A 214 9.34 -9.11 -11.75
N ALA A 215 9.73 -7.84 -11.84
CA ALA A 215 9.56 -7.04 -13.05
C ALA A 215 10.25 -7.65 -14.29
N SER A 216 11.29 -8.46 -14.09
CA SER A 216 12.05 -9.15 -15.13
C SER A 216 11.55 -10.55 -15.45
N GLY A 217 10.46 -11.01 -14.80
CA GLY A 217 9.79 -12.27 -15.09
C GLY A 217 9.94 -13.37 -14.04
N GLU A 218 10.59 -13.09 -12.90
CA GLU A 218 10.52 -14.00 -11.75
C GLU A 218 9.09 -14.00 -11.18
N ARG A 219 8.52 -15.19 -10.96
CA ARG A 219 7.15 -15.33 -10.45
C ARG A 219 7.12 -15.17 -8.93
N THR A 220 6.13 -14.45 -8.40
CA THR A 220 5.93 -14.34 -6.96
C THR A 220 5.30 -15.61 -6.39
N LYS A 221 5.38 -15.79 -5.07
CA LYS A 221 4.74 -16.94 -4.40
C LYS A 221 3.23 -16.99 -4.65
N SER A 222 2.54 -15.84 -4.65
CA SER A 222 1.11 -15.79 -4.99
C SER A 222 0.83 -16.29 -6.40
N GLU A 223 1.70 -15.99 -7.37
CA GLU A 223 1.53 -16.49 -8.73
C GLU A 223 1.75 -18.00 -8.82
N HIS A 224 2.72 -18.55 -8.08
CA HIS A 224 2.95 -19.99 -8.01
C HIS A 224 1.78 -20.75 -7.39
N LEU A 225 1.13 -20.16 -6.37
CA LEU A 225 -0.07 -20.70 -5.73
C LEU A 225 -1.35 -20.48 -6.56
N GLY A 226 -1.29 -19.68 -7.61
CA GLY A 226 -2.41 -19.41 -8.51
C GLY A 226 -3.40 -18.37 -7.99
N TYR A 227 -3.08 -17.62 -6.94
CA TYR A 227 -3.91 -16.53 -6.41
C TYR A 227 -4.08 -15.40 -7.43
N GLY A 228 -5.20 -14.65 -7.32
CA GLY A 228 -5.45 -13.45 -8.11
C GLY A 228 -6.60 -13.53 -9.12
N ASP A 229 -7.23 -14.70 -9.32
CA ASP A 229 -8.37 -14.86 -10.25
C ASP A 229 -9.64 -14.13 -9.80
N ASN A 230 -9.87 -14.02 -8.48
CA ASN A 230 -11.09 -13.41 -7.91
C ASN A 230 -10.81 -12.04 -7.26
N GLU A 231 -9.58 -11.56 -7.34
CA GLU A 231 -9.10 -10.39 -6.62
C GLU A 231 -9.04 -9.12 -7.47
N PHE A 232 -9.40 -9.21 -8.76
CA PHE A 232 -9.62 -8.04 -9.62
C PHE A 232 -11.08 -7.56 -9.51
N VAL A 233 -11.33 -6.69 -8.56
CA VAL A 233 -12.67 -6.24 -8.16
C VAL A 233 -12.80 -4.72 -8.35
N PRO A 234 -13.47 -4.23 -9.41
CA PRO A 234 -13.69 -2.80 -9.59
C PRO A 234 -14.52 -2.20 -8.45
N TRP A 235 -14.21 -0.96 -8.06
CA TRP A 235 -14.99 -0.25 -7.06
C TRP A 235 -16.39 0.07 -7.59
N GLN A 236 -17.40 -0.58 -7.00
CA GLN A 236 -18.81 -0.28 -7.28
C GLN A 236 -19.30 0.81 -6.33
N ILE A 237 -19.54 2.01 -6.88
CA ILE A 237 -20.14 3.13 -6.14
C ILE A 237 -21.63 3.18 -6.49
N GLY A 238 -22.51 2.98 -5.49
CA GLY A 238 -23.95 3.22 -5.61
C GLY A 238 -24.82 1.98 -5.40
N ALA A 239 -26.13 2.14 -5.65
CA ALA A 239 -27.10 1.04 -5.59
C ALA A 239 -27.03 0.24 -6.90
N THR A 240 -26.39 -0.93 -6.87
CA THR A 240 -26.53 -1.93 -7.93
C THR A 240 -27.91 -2.58 -7.77
N MET A 241 -28.75 -2.51 -8.82
CA MET A 241 -30.09 -3.14 -8.80
C MET A 241 -30.01 -4.65 -8.95
#